data_AF-F9ENY5-F1
#
_entry.id   AF-F9ENY5-F1
#
_cell.length_a   1.000
_cell.length_b   1.000
_cell.length_c   1.000
_cell.angle_alpha   90.00
_cell.angle_beta   90.00
_cell.angle_gamma   90.00
#
_symmetry.space_group_name_H-M   'P 1'
#
loop_
_entity.id
_entity.type
_entity.pdbx_description
1 polymer ?
#
loop_
_entity_poly.entity_id
_entity_poly.type
_entity_poly.pdbx_seq_one_letter_code
_entity_poly.pdbx_strand_id
1 'polypeptide(L)'
;MVMDIRDRFSEESLQTIKKYLEEHNNKSMIFKATFDEDEKIQKPFFLSLYKKKSFEETLTKVGKNEVVIRTTKPNQLYPSDMELELSEELYTRRNIAYCLLSSDLDDFYFVQDIDRIFLEEIDIENYFAKDGILAKEIKGFEYRQEQEEMAQYIQDAINEDRKIIVEAGTGTGKTLAYLIPSIKWAVTNKKKVIIATNTINLQEQLLLKDIPLAKSIIKDEFSYVLVKGRNNYVCKRLFNELVLGKSMDIETFSMEAREQIEYILKWGNKTKTGDKAELPFEVYPDVWELVQSTTELCLGKKCPYRKECFYMKTRMEKMEADILISNHHVFFADLNVRAETDFDSEYLILPRYDMVIFDEAHNVESVARSYFFCGSFKNFFYKTFK
;
A
#
# COMPACT_ATOMS: atom_id res chain seq x y z
N MET A 1 23.35 -11.80 1.93
CA MET A 1 24.00 -11.94 3.24
C MET A 1 23.17 -12.97 3.99
N VAL A 2 23.73 -14.11 4.37
CA VAL A 2 22.98 -15.12 5.14
C VAL A 2 22.72 -14.49 6.52
N MET A 3 21.46 -14.26 6.88
CA MET A 3 21.10 -13.70 8.18
C MET A 3 21.45 -14.71 9.28
N ASP A 4 22.05 -14.25 10.37
CA ASP A 4 22.34 -15.13 11.52
C ASP A 4 21.02 -15.40 12.26
N ILE A 5 20.81 -16.63 12.72
CA ILE A 5 19.63 -16.99 13.51
C ILE A 5 19.46 -16.10 14.76
N ARG A 6 20.57 -15.61 15.33
CA ARG A 6 20.59 -14.71 16.49
C ARG A 6 20.13 -13.29 16.19
N ASP A 7 20.00 -12.94 14.91
CA ASP A 7 19.39 -11.69 14.48
C ASP A 7 17.86 -11.74 14.62
N ARG A 8 17.25 -12.94 14.62
CA ARG A 8 15.80 -13.13 14.65
C ARG A 8 15.27 -13.91 15.84
N PHE A 9 16.10 -14.66 16.56
CA PHE A 9 15.69 -15.42 17.74
C PHE A 9 16.51 -14.99 18.96
N SER A 10 15.84 -14.73 20.09
CA SER A 10 16.55 -14.53 21.36
C SER A 10 17.20 -15.84 21.82
N GLU A 11 18.31 -15.76 22.54
CA GLU A 11 19.02 -16.94 23.01
C GLU A 11 18.14 -17.82 23.92
N GLU A 12 17.32 -17.19 24.77
CA GLU A 12 16.33 -17.87 25.62
C GLU A 12 15.25 -18.61 24.79
N SER A 13 14.82 -18.03 23.66
CA SER A 13 13.84 -18.67 22.78
C SER A 13 14.39 -19.95 22.17
N LEU A 14 15.64 -19.93 21.69
CA LEU A 14 16.29 -21.10 21.10
C LEU A 14 16.50 -22.19 22.16
N GLN A 15 16.93 -21.83 23.37
CA GLN A 15 17.07 -22.77 24.48
C GLN A 15 15.73 -23.44 24.84
N THR A 16 14.65 -22.67 24.85
CA THR A 16 13.30 -23.19 25.14
C THR A 16 12.85 -24.18 24.07
N ILE A 17 12.98 -23.82 22.78
CA ILE A 17 12.61 -24.69 21.66
C ILE A 17 13.47 -25.96 21.65
N LYS A 18 14.78 -25.84 21.93
CA LYS A 18 15.71 -26.97 22.02
C LYS A 18 15.25 -28.02 23.02
N LYS A 19 14.85 -27.59 24.22
CA LYS A 19 14.34 -28.49 25.27
C LYS A 19 13.13 -29.29 24.78
N TYR A 20 12.18 -28.63 24.12
CA TYR A 20 10.99 -29.29 23.56
C TYR A 20 11.33 -30.29 22.44
N LEU A 21 12.28 -29.95 21.57
CA LEU A 21 12.77 -30.84 20.51
C LEU A 21 13.41 -32.10 21.10
N GLU A 22 14.26 -31.96 22.12
CA GLU A 22 14.89 -33.07 22.83
C GLU A 22 13.86 -33.98 23.50
N GLU A 23 12.88 -33.41 24.22
CA GLU A 23 11.79 -34.16 24.88
C GLU A 23 10.92 -34.96 23.89
N HIS A 24 10.81 -34.49 22.64
CA HIS A 24 9.93 -35.06 21.61
C HIS A 24 10.67 -35.79 20.49
N ASN A 25 11.96 -36.12 20.69
CA ASN A 25 12.83 -36.81 19.72
C ASN A 25 12.87 -36.11 18.35
N ASN A 26 13.06 -34.78 18.34
CA ASN A 26 13.17 -33.94 17.14
C ASN A 26 12.01 -34.09 16.14
N LYS A 27 10.81 -34.40 16.63
CA LYS A 27 9.59 -34.37 15.82
C LYS A 27 9.28 -32.93 15.41
N SER A 28 8.65 -32.78 14.24
CA SER A 28 8.15 -31.48 13.77
C SER A 28 7.05 -30.99 14.72
N MET A 29 7.18 -29.75 15.17
CA MET A 29 6.39 -29.12 16.22
C MET A 29 5.91 -27.76 15.75
N ILE A 30 4.86 -27.26 16.40
CA ILE A 30 4.30 -25.94 16.17
C ILE A 30 4.38 -25.18 17.49
N PHE A 31 4.96 -24.01 17.45
CA PHE A 31 4.98 -23.04 18.52
C PHE A 31 4.26 -21.78 18.08
N LYS A 32 3.78 -21.02 19.06
CA LYS A 32 3.57 -19.59 18.90
C LYS A 32 4.60 -18.82 19.71
N ALA A 33 4.95 -17.62 19.30
CA ALA A 33 5.84 -16.76 20.06
C ALA A 33 5.50 -15.28 19.82
N THR A 34 6.10 -14.40 20.62
CA THR A 34 5.97 -12.95 20.47
C THR A 34 7.28 -12.35 19.98
N PHE A 35 7.26 -11.09 19.56
CA PHE A 35 8.45 -10.33 19.21
C PHE A 35 8.85 -9.39 20.35
N ASP A 36 10.13 -9.08 20.48
CA ASP A 36 10.61 -7.93 21.28
C ASP A 36 10.72 -6.67 20.41
N GLU A 37 11.22 -5.58 20.99
CA GLU A 37 11.35 -4.26 20.36
C GLU A 37 12.32 -4.28 19.16
N ASP A 38 13.31 -5.17 19.17
CA ASP A 38 14.24 -5.42 18.06
C ASP A 38 13.69 -6.46 17.05
N GLU A 39 12.41 -6.83 17.21
CA GLU A 39 11.71 -7.83 16.42
C GLU A 39 12.32 -9.23 16.48
N LYS A 40 13.03 -9.55 17.56
CA LYS A 40 13.48 -10.91 17.83
C LYS A 40 12.36 -11.72 18.45
N ILE A 41 12.26 -12.96 17.99
CA ILE A 41 11.34 -13.96 18.52
C ILE A 41 11.73 -14.28 19.96
N GLN A 42 10.76 -14.17 20.87
CA GLN A 42 10.89 -14.45 22.29
C GLN A 42 9.66 -15.19 22.83
N LYS A 43 9.82 -15.80 24.01
CA LYS A 43 8.73 -16.48 24.76
C LYS A 43 7.96 -17.52 23.92
N PRO A 44 8.65 -18.50 23.29
CA PRO A 44 7.96 -19.52 22.52
C PRO A 44 7.10 -20.42 23.42
N PHE A 45 5.87 -20.66 22.97
CA PHE A 45 4.90 -21.51 23.62
C PHE A 45 4.53 -22.68 22.70
N PHE A 46 4.74 -23.90 23.18
CA PHE A 46 4.43 -25.12 22.44
C PHE A 46 2.91 -25.28 22.25
N LEU A 47 2.46 -25.39 21.00
CA LEU A 47 1.04 -25.59 20.68
C LEU A 47 0.70 -27.07 20.46
N SER A 48 1.43 -27.73 19.57
CA SER A 48 1.20 -29.14 19.23
C SER A 48 2.33 -29.73 18.39
N LEU A 49 2.36 -31.07 18.27
CA LEU A 49 3.14 -31.74 17.23
C LEU A 49 2.50 -31.44 15.86
N TYR A 50 3.33 -31.24 14.83
CA TYR A 50 2.84 -30.97 13.49
C TYR A 50 2.06 -32.16 12.92
N LYS A 51 0.78 -31.93 12.63
CA LYS A 51 -0.12 -32.88 11.97
C LYS A 51 -0.98 -32.13 10.96
N LYS A 52 -0.88 -32.49 9.68
CA LYS A 52 -1.60 -31.81 8.58
C LYS A 52 -3.10 -31.64 8.82
N LYS A 53 -3.78 -32.66 9.39
CA LYS A 53 -5.23 -32.65 9.62
C LYS A 53 -5.73 -31.66 10.69
N SER A 54 -4.90 -31.34 11.68
CA SER A 54 -5.27 -30.45 12.80
C SER A 54 -4.52 -29.13 12.76
N PHE A 55 -3.93 -28.81 11.60
CA PHE A 55 -3.01 -27.70 11.49
C PHE A 55 -3.76 -26.37 11.58
N GLU A 56 -4.77 -26.16 10.74
CA GLU A 56 -5.61 -24.96 10.75
C GLU A 56 -6.22 -24.67 12.13
N GLU A 57 -6.78 -25.69 12.80
CA GLU A 57 -7.33 -25.56 14.15
C GLU A 57 -6.26 -25.08 15.15
N THR A 58 -5.02 -25.57 15.02
CA THR A 58 -3.91 -25.13 15.87
C THR A 58 -3.60 -23.64 15.67
N LEU A 59 -3.66 -23.15 14.43
CA LEU A 59 -3.37 -21.74 14.06
C LEU A 59 -4.41 -20.74 14.59
N THR A 60 -5.60 -21.20 14.98
CA THR A 60 -6.61 -20.34 15.64
C THR A 60 -6.14 -19.82 17.00
N LYS A 61 -5.20 -20.53 17.65
CA LYS A 61 -4.66 -20.20 18.99
C LYS A 61 -3.59 -19.10 18.99
N VAL A 62 -3.21 -18.63 17.81
CA VAL A 62 -2.18 -17.62 17.59
C VAL A 62 -2.85 -16.26 17.55
N GLY A 63 -2.36 -15.33 18.38
CA GLY A 63 -2.87 -13.98 18.53
C GLY A 63 -2.37 -13.03 17.44
N LYS A 64 -2.97 -11.84 17.38
CA LYS A 64 -2.51 -10.77 16.48
C LYS A 64 -1.06 -10.41 16.80
N ASN A 65 -0.23 -10.12 15.79
CA ASN A 65 1.17 -9.72 15.95
C ASN A 65 2.08 -10.79 16.61
N GLU A 66 1.67 -12.06 16.63
CA GLU A 66 2.51 -13.19 17.06
C GLU A 66 3.16 -13.88 15.85
N VAL A 67 4.06 -14.83 16.10
CA VAL A 67 4.65 -15.71 15.07
C VAL A 67 4.26 -17.16 15.30
N VAL A 68 3.96 -17.86 14.22
CA VAL A 68 3.90 -19.32 14.15
C VAL A 68 5.28 -19.83 13.80
N ILE A 69 5.83 -20.71 14.63
CA ILE A 69 7.12 -21.35 14.36
C ILE A 69 6.88 -22.84 14.16
N ARG A 70 7.12 -23.33 12.95
CA ARG A 70 7.03 -24.75 12.64
C ARG A 70 8.42 -25.34 12.48
N THR A 71 8.80 -26.26 13.36
CA THR A 71 10.11 -26.90 13.30
C THR A 71 10.14 -27.93 12.17
N THR A 72 11.26 -27.99 11.46
CA THR A 72 11.50 -28.87 10.32
C THR A 72 12.75 -29.69 10.55
N LYS A 73 12.96 -30.72 9.73
CA LYS A 73 14.25 -31.42 9.74
C LYS A 73 15.33 -30.50 9.17
N PRO A 74 16.62 -30.74 9.48
CA PRO A 74 17.71 -29.95 8.95
C PRO A 74 17.68 -29.96 7.42
N ASN A 75 17.97 -28.82 6.79
CA ASN A 75 17.92 -28.61 5.34
C ASN A 75 16.53 -28.78 4.68
N GLN A 76 15.43 -28.70 5.45
CA GLN A 76 14.04 -28.80 4.94
C GLN A 76 13.19 -27.55 5.20
N LEU A 77 13.75 -26.37 4.96
CA LEU A 77 13.08 -25.07 5.12
C LEU A 77 12.25 -24.69 3.89
N TYR A 78 11.42 -25.61 3.40
CA TYR A 78 10.54 -25.37 2.26
C TYR A 78 9.07 -25.48 2.71
N PRO A 79 8.25 -24.42 2.53
CA PRO A 79 6.83 -24.50 2.83
C PRO A 79 6.12 -25.34 1.76
N SER A 80 5.07 -26.05 2.18
CA SER A 80 4.10 -26.64 1.25
C SER A 80 3.13 -25.57 0.71
N ASP A 81 2.46 -25.86 -0.41
CA ASP A 81 1.45 -24.96 -1.00
C ASP A 81 0.37 -24.54 0.02
N MET A 82 -0.05 -25.48 0.88
CA MET A 82 -0.99 -25.21 1.96
C MET A 82 -0.42 -24.27 3.03
N GLU A 83 0.87 -24.40 3.37
CA GLU A 83 1.51 -23.49 4.33
C GLU A 83 1.65 -22.08 3.73
N LEU A 84 1.92 -21.96 2.43
CA LEU A 84 1.95 -20.69 1.72
C LEU A 84 0.59 -19.99 1.81
N GLU A 85 -0.49 -20.67 1.39
CA GLU A 85 -1.86 -20.13 1.43
C GLU A 85 -2.28 -19.71 2.86
N LEU A 86 -2.03 -20.57 3.86
CA LEU A 86 -2.38 -20.27 5.25
C LEU A 86 -1.56 -19.11 5.83
N SER A 87 -0.27 -19.03 5.50
CA SER A 87 0.59 -17.94 5.98
C SER A 87 0.13 -16.58 5.46
N GLU A 88 -0.30 -16.51 4.19
CA GLU A 88 -0.85 -15.30 3.58
C GLU A 88 -2.15 -14.85 4.26
N GLU A 89 -3.05 -15.79 4.54
CA GLU A 89 -4.30 -15.50 5.27
C GLU A 89 -4.02 -14.99 6.69
N LEU A 90 -3.12 -15.66 7.42
CA LEU A 90 -2.74 -15.30 8.79
C LEU A 90 -2.12 -13.91 8.88
N TYR A 91 -1.17 -13.61 8.00
CA TYR A 91 -0.52 -12.32 7.92
C TYR A 91 -1.52 -11.22 7.55
N THR A 92 -2.34 -11.44 6.53
CA THR A 92 -3.30 -10.41 6.06
C THR A 92 -4.35 -10.07 7.12
N ARG A 93 -4.87 -11.06 7.84
CA ARG A 93 -5.96 -10.84 8.80
C ARG A 93 -5.50 -10.35 10.17
N ARG A 94 -4.34 -10.82 10.62
CA ARG A 94 -3.91 -10.68 12.01
C ARG A 94 -2.44 -10.27 12.16
N ASN A 95 -1.74 -9.96 11.06
CA ASN A 95 -0.31 -9.66 11.06
C ASN A 95 0.49 -10.74 11.82
N ILE A 96 0.17 -12.01 11.55
CA ILE A 96 0.85 -13.15 12.15
C ILE A 96 1.96 -13.61 11.20
N ALA A 97 3.20 -13.65 11.70
CA ALA A 97 4.30 -14.23 10.94
C ALA A 97 4.23 -15.76 10.91
N TYR A 98 4.84 -16.33 9.88
CA TYR A 98 5.01 -17.76 9.73
C TYR A 98 6.49 -18.06 9.45
N CYS A 99 7.14 -18.73 10.40
CA CYS A 99 8.54 -19.10 10.34
C CYS A 99 8.71 -20.62 10.33
N LEU A 100 9.50 -21.12 9.38
CA LEU A 100 10.08 -22.46 9.43
C LEU A 100 11.42 -22.38 10.17
N LEU A 101 11.67 -23.32 11.07
CA LEU A 101 12.90 -23.37 11.87
C LEU A 101 13.53 -24.76 11.76
N SER A 102 14.83 -24.82 11.46
CA SER A 102 15.61 -26.06 11.44
C SER A 102 15.67 -26.66 12.85
N SER A 103 15.52 -27.98 13.00
CA SER A 103 15.62 -28.64 14.30
C SER A 103 17.02 -28.55 14.93
N ASP A 104 18.05 -28.26 14.13
CA ASP A 104 19.41 -28.04 14.61
C ASP A 104 19.62 -26.60 15.13
N LEU A 105 18.60 -25.74 14.99
CA LEU A 105 18.56 -24.36 15.49
C LEU A 105 19.70 -23.49 14.94
N ASP A 106 20.03 -23.70 13.68
CA ASP A 106 21.09 -23.02 12.94
C ASP A 106 20.57 -22.23 11.74
N ASP A 107 19.37 -22.58 11.23
CA ASP A 107 18.79 -22.02 10.02
C ASP A 107 17.27 -21.86 10.15
N PHE A 108 16.72 -20.85 9.46
CA PHE A 108 15.30 -20.52 9.49
C PHE A 108 14.85 -19.86 8.18
N TYR A 109 13.55 -19.92 7.92
CA TYR A 109 12.94 -19.29 6.76
C TYR A 109 11.58 -18.70 7.13
N PHE A 110 11.44 -17.38 7.01
CA PHE A 110 10.13 -16.75 7.07
C PHE A 110 9.40 -16.97 5.75
N VAL A 111 8.30 -17.72 5.82
CA VAL A 111 7.35 -17.82 4.71
C VAL A 111 6.66 -16.47 4.53
N GLN A 112 6.31 -15.84 5.66
CA GLN A 112 5.78 -14.50 5.75
C GLN A 112 6.26 -13.92 7.09
N ASP A 113 6.92 -12.78 7.09
CA ASP A 113 7.30 -12.09 8.33
C ASP A 113 6.20 -11.11 8.76
N ILE A 114 6.26 -10.61 9.99
CA ILE A 114 5.34 -9.58 10.49
C ILE A 114 5.65 -8.23 9.83
N ASP A 115 4.63 -7.38 9.70
CA ASP A 115 4.89 -5.96 9.53
C ASP A 115 5.42 -5.38 10.84
N ARG A 116 6.38 -4.46 10.72
CA ARG A 116 7.01 -3.78 11.85
C ARG A 116 5.99 -3.39 12.91
N ILE A 117 6.12 -3.96 14.12
CA ILE A 117 5.16 -3.74 15.22
C ILE A 117 5.63 -2.59 16.10
N PHE A 118 6.94 -2.50 16.32
CA PHE A 118 7.56 -1.42 17.09
C PHE A 118 8.04 -0.36 16.12
N LEU A 119 7.43 0.82 16.22
CA LEU A 119 7.75 1.95 15.37
C LEU A 119 8.85 2.76 16.05
N GLU A 120 9.93 2.99 15.32
CA GLU A 120 10.96 3.95 15.68
C GLU A 120 10.35 5.35 15.63
N GLU A 121 10.54 6.11 16.71
CA GLU A 121 10.18 7.51 16.77
C GLU A 121 11.00 8.32 15.77
N ILE A 122 10.35 9.28 15.14
CA ILE A 122 11.01 10.25 14.28
C ILE A 122 11.30 11.54 15.04
N ASP A 123 12.40 12.20 14.66
CA ASP A 123 12.76 13.53 15.10
C ASP A 123 13.03 14.43 13.87
N ILE A 124 12.25 15.50 13.77
CA ILE A 124 12.30 16.50 12.70
C ILE A 124 12.65 17.91 13.21
N GLU A 125 13.03 18.09 14.48
CA GLU A 125 13.28 19.42 15.08
C GLU A 125 14.28 20.23 14.23
N ASN A 126 15.39 19.59 13.84
CA ASN A 126 16.44 20.23 13.03
C ASN A 126 15.99 20.61 11.60
N TYR A 127 14.86 20.12 11.09
CA TYR A 127 14.36 20.52 9.78
C TYR A 127 13.77 21.93 9.81
N PHE A 128 12.92 22.21 10.79
CA PHE A 128 12.08 23.41 10.85
C PHE A 128 12.62 24.53 11.73
N ALA A 129 13.63 24.23 12.57
CA ALA A 129 14.31 25.23 13.37
C ALA A 129 14.76 26.45 12.53
N LYS A 130 14.86 27.62 13.17
CA LYS A 130 15.20 28.89 12.51
C LYS A 130 16.44 28.84 11.60
N ASP A 131 17.48 28.12 12.03
CA ASP A 131 18.72 27.88 11.28
C ASP A 131 18.86 26.38 10.87
N GLY A 132 17.72 25.70 10.72
CA GLY A 132 17.60 24.29 10.40
C GLY A 132 17.88 23.94 8.95
N ILE A 133 17.56 22.69 8.56
CA ILE A 133 17.81 22.16 7.22
C ILE A 133 17.03 22.94 6.16
N LEU A 134 15.76 23.28 6.41
CA LEU A 134 14.95 24.04 5.45
C LEU A 134 15.56 25.40 5.11
N ALA A 135 16.04 26.13 6.13
CA ALA A 135 16.68 27.43 5.94
C ALA A 135 17.98 27.35 5.11
N LYS A 136 18.69 26.22 5.17
CA LYS A 136 19.96 25.99 4.46
C LYS A 136 19.76 25.51 3.02
N GLU A 137 18.78 24.64 2.79
CA GLU A 137 18.59 23.97 1.49
C GLU A 137 17.63 24.74 0.56
N ILE A 138 16.67 25.50 1.11
CA ILE A 138 15.70 26.25 0.30
C ILE A 138 16.15 27.71 0.15
N LYS A 139 16.54 28.09 -1.06
CA LYS A 139 16.89 29.48 -1.37
C LYS A 139 15.68 30.40 -1.17
N GLY A 140 15.84 31.43 -0.33
CA GLY A 140 14.77 32.37 0.00
C GLY A 140 13.75 31.84 0.98
N PHE A 141 14.08 30.78 1.72
CA PHE A 141 13.26 30.31 2.83
C PHE A 141 13.09 31.41 3.88
N GLU A 142 11.86 31.55 4.35
CA GLU A 142 11.49 32.44 5.45
C GLU A 142 10.97 31.56 6.57
N TYR A 143 11.64 31.64 7.72
CA TYR A 143 11.23 30.91 8.92
C TYR A 143 9.84 31.36 9.38
N ARG A 144 8.98 30.40 9.68
CA ARG A 144 7.63 30.61 10.22
C ARG A 144 7.42 29.71 11.41
N GLN A 145 7.23 30.30 12.59
CA GLN A 145 6.99 29.56 13.83
C GLN A 145 5.77 28.63 13.71
N GLU A 146 4.69 29.08 13.06
CA GLU A 146 3.49 28.25 12.81
C GLU A 146 3.79 26.97 12.00
N GLN A 147 4.78 27.02 11.10
CA GLN A 147 5.17 25.86 10.30
C GLN A 147 5.90 24.82 11.16
N GLU A 148 6.80 25.30 12.03
CA GLU A 148 7.55 24.46 12.98
C GLU A 148 6.60 23.83 14.01
N GLU A 149 5.71 24.63 14.61
CA GLU A 149 4.71 24.14 15.56
C GLU A 149 3.80 23.09 14.92
N MET A 150 3.29 23.34 13.71
CA MET A 150 2.49 22.36 12.96
C MET A 150 3.26 21.05 12.74
N ALA A 151 4.51 21.13 12.31
CA ALA A 151 5.34 19.96 12.05
C ALA A 151 5.61 19.17 13.34
N GLN A 152 5.88 19.86 14.46
CA GLN A 152 6.09 19.23 15.76
C GLN A 152 4.83 18.50 16.25
N TYR A 153 3.66 19.16 16.18
CA TYR A 153 2.40 18.52 16.57
C TYR A 153 2.06 17.29 15.71
N ILE A 154 2.46 17.30 14.43
CA ILE A 154 2.33 16.14 13.54
C ILE A 154 3.32 15.04 13.92
N GLN A 155 4.60 15.36 14.17
CA GLN A 155 5.58 14.39 14.67
C GLN A 155 5.09 13.69 15.92
N ASP A 156 4.68 14.45 16.94
CA ASP A 156 4.20 13.89 18.20
C ASP A 156 2.98 12.99 17.95
N ALA A 157 2.11 13.40 17.02
CA ALA A 157 0.94 12.60 16.65
C ALA A 157 1.32 11.25 16.04
N ILE A 158 2.32 11.27 15.17
CA ILE A 158 2.84 10.09 14.47
C ILE A 158 3.54 9.14 15.46
N ASN A 159 4.40 9.66 16.33
CA ASN A 159 5.15 8.88 17.31
C ASN A 159 4.22 8.23 18.36
N GLU A 160 3.16 8.94 18.76
CA GLU A 160 2.18 8.46 19.75
C GLU A 160 1.02 7.65 19.15
N ASP A 161 1.02 7.38 17.84
CA ASP A 161 -0.07 6.73 17.09
C ASP A 161 -1.46 7.37 17.35
N ARG A 162 -1.50 8.71 17.38
CA ARG A 162 -2.73 9.49 17.58
C ARG A 162 -3.19 10.21 16.32
N LYS A 163 -4.49 10.43 16.24
CA LYS A 163 -5.11 11.25 15.19
C LYS A 163 -4.94 12.74 15.54
N ILE A 164 -4.69 13.56 14.53
CA ILE A 164 -4.63 15.02 14.66
C ILE A 164 -5.43 15.70 13.55
N ILE A 165 -6.04 16.83 13.89
CA ILE A 165 -6.65 17.76 12.94
C ILE A 165 -5.91 19.08 13.11
N VAL A 166 -5.38 19.63 12.03
CA VAL A 166 -4.66 20.90 12.04
C VAL A 166 -5.37 21.89 11.15
N GLU A 167 -5.73 23.04 11.71
CA GLU A 167 -6.12 24.22 10.96
C GLU A 167 -4.92 25.15 10.87
N ALA A 168 -4.49 25.47 9.65
CA ALA A 168 -3.37 26.37 9.42
C ALA A 168 -3.69 27.33 8.28
N GLY A 169 -3.23 28.57 8.39
CA GLY A 169 -3.46 29.63 7.40
C GLY A 169 -2.93 29.29 6.01
N THR A 170 -3.34 30.04 4.98
CA THR A 170 -2.73 29.91 3.65
C THR A 170 -1.29 30.45 3.67
N GLY A 171 -0.40 29.84 2.89
CA GLY A 171 0.99 30.31 2.78
C GLY A 171 1.90 29.97 3.98
N THR A 172 1.43 29.25 5.00
CA THR A 172 2.23 28.85 6.18
C THR A 172 3.22 27.72 5.91
N GLY A 173 3.28 27.19 4.68
CA GLY A 173 4.18 26.08 4.35
C GLY A 173 3.69 24.70 4.82
N LYS A 174 2.36 24.55 4.97
CA LYS A 174 1.65 23.32 5.42
C LYS A 174 2.16 22.05 4.76
N THR A 175 2.41 22.10 3.45
CA THR A 175 2.80 20.93 2.67
C THR A 175 4.08 20.29 3.18
N LEU A 176 5.15 21.08 3.40
CA LEU A 176 6.38 20.51 3.97
C LEU A 176 6.20 20.09 5.43
N ALA A 177 5.38 20.83 6.20
CA ALA A 177 5.11 20.54 7.61
C ALA A 177 4.47 19.16 7.82
N TYR A 178 3.63 18.68 6.90
CA TYR A 178 3.15 17.30 6.94
C TYR A 178 4.03 16.31 6.15
N LEU A 179 4.65 16.72 5.02
CA LEU A 179 5.42 15.82 4.18
C LEU A 179 6.67 15.29 4.88
N ILE A 180 7.45 16.17 5.52
CA ILE A 180 8.73 15.79 6.11
C ILE A 180 8.55 14.75 7.22
N PRO A 181 7.74 14.97 8.27
CA PRO A 181 7.56 13.96 9.30
C PRO A 181 6.94 12.67 8.73
N SER A 182 5.94 12.75 7.85
CA SER A 182 5.32 11.53 7.30
C SER A 182 6.26 10.72 6.41
N ILE A 183 7.11 11.36 5.58
CA ILE A 183 8.12 10.67 4.78
C ILE A 183 9.19 10.08 5.70
N LYS A 184 9.69 10.84 6.69
CA LYS A 184 10.67 10.31 7.65
C LYS A 184 10.13 9.08 8.35
N TRP A 185 8.87 9.10 8.76
CA TRP A 185 8.24 7.96 9.41
C TRP A 185 8.07 6.77 8.47
N ALA A 186 7.62 7.01 7.23
CA ALA A 186 7.48 5.97 6.20
C ALA A 186 8.81 5.24 5.96
N VAL A 187 9.89 6.01 5.76
CA VAL A 187 11.23 5.48 5.51
C VAL A 187 11.78 4.74 6.72
N THR A 188 11.76 5.40 7.89
CA THR A 188 12.33 4.86 9.13
C THR A 188 11.64 3.55 9.50
N ASN A 189 10.32 3.48 9.36
CA ASN A 189 9.53 2.32 9.78
C ASN A 189 9.20 1.33 8.66
N LYS A 190 9.66 1.60 7.42
CA LYS A 190 9.32 0.82 6.21
C LYS A 190 7.80 0.67 6.06
N LYS A 191 7.08 1.76 6.26
CA LYS A 191 5.62 1.86 6.24
C LYS A 191 5.14 2.67 5.06
N LYS A 192 3.88 2.49 4.69
CA LYS A 192 3.28 3.16 3.54
C LYS A 192 2.35 4.28 3.97
N VAL A 193 2.57 5.47 3.41
CA VAL A 193 1.77 6.67 3.68
C VAL A 193 0.94 7.04 2.45
N ILE A 194 -0.33 7.35 2.66
CA ILE A 194 -1.20 7.93 1.62
C ILE A 194 -1.39 9.42 1.88
N ILE A 195 -1.25 10.23 0.84
CA ILE A 195 -1.59 11.64 0.83
C ILE A 195 -2.76 11.82 -0.12
N ALA A 196 -3.95 12.03 0.44
CA ALA A 196 -5.16 12.26 -0.31
C ALA A 196 -5.45 13.77 -0.34
N THR A 197 -5.49 14.36 -1.53
CA THR A 197 -5.80 15.78 -1.70
C THR A 197 -7.21 15.99 -2.26
N ASN A 198 -7.67 17.24 -2.30
CA ASN A 198 -8.98 17.55 -2.84
C ASN A 198 -9.03 17.55 -4.38
N THR A 199 -8.01 18.08 -5.07
CA THR A 199 -8.06 18.33 -6.53
C THR A 199 -6.89 17.70 -7.28
N ILE A 200 -7.08 17.44 -8.58
CA ILE A 200 -6.02 16.90 -9.46
C ILE A 200 -4.81 17.85 -9.49
N ASN A 201 -5.04 19.16 -9.59
CA ASN A 201 -3.97 20.15 -9.61
C ASN A 201 -3.09 20.10 -8.34
N LEU A 202 -3.69 19.89 -7.16
CA LEU A 202 -2.93 19.72 -5.92
C LEU A 202 -2.12 18.42 -5.92
N GLN A 203 -2.64 17.33 -6.50
CA GLN A 203 -1.87 16.09 -6.66
C GLN A 203 -0.67 16.26 -7.58
N GLU A 204 -0.87 16.95 -8.71
CA GLU A 204 0.22 17.24 -9.65
C GLU A 204 1.27 18.14 -9.01
N GLN A 205 0.86 19.12 -8.19
CA GLN A 205 1.78 19.94 -7.43
C GLN A 205 2.61 19.11 -6.44
N LEU A 206 1.98 18.19 -5.70
CA LEU A 206 2.70 17.27 -4.82
C LEU A 206 3.70 16.40 -5.60
N LEU A 207 3.24 15.81 -6.71
CA LEU A 207 4.01 14.87 -7.52
C LEU A 207 5.22 15.52 -8.18
N LEU A 208 5.05 16.71 -8.77
CA LEU A 208 6.04 17.35 -9.62
C LEU A 208 6.93 18.35 -8.88
N LYS A 209 6.50 18.83 -7.71
CA LYS A 209 7.20 19.90 -6.98
C LYS A 209 7.45 19.55 -5.52
N ASP A 210 6.40 19.34 -4.74
CA ASP A 210 6.55 19.37 -3.27
C ASP A 210 7.23 18.11 -2.72
N ILE A 211 6.91 16.91 -3.23
CA ILE A 211 7.61 15.67 -2.86
C ILE A 211 9.05 15.62 -3.40
N PRO A 212 9.33 16.00 -4.66
CA PRO A 212 10.72 16.15 -5.13
C PRO A 212 11.54 17.11 -4.26
N LEU A 213 10.95 18.23 -3.82
CA LEU A 213 11.58 19.16 -2.90
C LEU A 213 11.86 18.49 -1.54
N ALA A 214 10.86 17.86 -0.93
CA ALA A 214 11.03 17.12 0.32
C ALA A 214 12.11 16.03 0.20
N LYS A 215 12.16 15.30 -0.92
CA LYS A 215 13.19 14.30 -1.20
C LYS A 215 14.59 14.90 -1.22
N SER A 216 14.77 16.07 -1.85
CA SER A 216 16.06 16.77 -1.89
C SER A 216 16.55 17.24 -0.51
N ILE A 217 15.63 17.50 0.41
CA ILE A 217 15.89 18.00 1.77
C ILE A 217 16.19 16.84 2.72
N ILE A 218 15.37 15.79 2.68
CA ILE A 218 15.47 14.62 3.56
C ILE A 218 16.69 13.77 3.22
N LYS A 219 17.04 13.67 1.92
CA LYS A 219 18.19 12.89 1.41
C LYS A 219 18.16 11.40 1.74
N ASP A 220 16.98 10.88 2.08
CA ASP A 220 16.71 9.45 2.22
C ASP A 220 16.20 8.87 0.89
N GLU A 221 16.47 7.58 0.65
CA GLU A 221 15.90 6.87 -0.49
C GLU A 221 14.48 6.39 -0.17
N PHE A 222 13.53 6.89 -0.97
CA PHE A 222 12.14 6.45 -0.94
C PHE A 222 11.49 6.61 -2.32
N SER A 223 10.43 5.85 -2.52
CA SER A 223 9.63 5.80 -3.73
C SER A 223 8.25 6.43 -3.52
N TYR A 224 7.72 7.05 -4.57
CA TYR A 224 6.39 7.66 -4.51
C TYR A 224 5.68 7.53 -5.86
N VAL A 225 4.35 7.35 -5.83
CA VAL A 225 3.55 7.18 -7.05
C VAL A 225 2.18 7.81 -6.95
N LEU A 226 1.68 8.30 -8.09
CA LEU A 226 0.32 8.81 -8.23
C LEU A 226 -0.68 7.65 -8.43
N VAL A 227 -1.68 7.59 -7.57
CA VAL A 227 -2.76 6.62 -7.63
C VAL A 227 -3.91 7.17 -8.44
N LYS A 228 -4.13 6.57 -9.61
CA LYS A 228 -5.32 6.79 -10.43
C LYS A 228 -6.22 5.56 -10.45
N GLY A 229 -7.51 5.81 -10.69
CA GLY A 229 -8.50 4.75 -10.96
C GLY A 229 -8.22 4.06 -12.30
N ARG A 230 -8.69 2.80 -12.43
CA ARG A 230 -8.45 1.94 -13.60
C ARG A 230 -8.89 2.55 -14.94
N ASN A 231 -9.99 3.30 -14.92
CA ASN A 231 -10.53 4.00 -16.08
C ASN A 231 -9.59 5.08 -16.63
N ASN A 232 -8.49 5.43 -15.95
CA ASN A 232 -7.47 6.32 -16.50
C ASN A 232 -6.46 5.60 -17.41
N TYR A 233 -6.56 4.27 -17.55
CA TYR A 233 -5.59 3.48 -18.30
C TYR A 233 -6.23 2.76 -19.48
N VAL A 234 -5.49 2.66 -20.58
CA VAL A 234 -5.86 1.82 -21.73
C VAL A 234 -5.82 0.34 -21.37
N CYS A 235 -6.88 -0.37 -21.72
CA CYS A 235 -6.91 -1.83 -21.76
C CYS A 235 -6.27 -2.33 -23.06
N LYS A 236 -5.12 -3.01 -22.96
CA LYS A 236 -4.44 -3.59 -24.14
C LYS A 236 -5.33 -4.51 -24.97
N ARG A 237 -6.26 -5.24 -24.35
CA ARG A 237 -7.23 -6.08 -25.05
C ARG A 237 -8.16 -5.25 -25.94
N LEU A 238 -8.85 -4.27 -25.35
CA LEU A 238 -9.80 -3.42 -26.07
C LEU A 238 -9.09 -2.59 -27.15
N PHE A 239 -7.90 -2.07 -26.84
CA PHE A 239 -7.05 -1.40 -27.83
C PHE A 239 -6.76 -2.29 -29.05
N ASN A 240 -6.36 -3.55 -28.84
CA ASN A 240 -6.08 -4.47 -29.93
C ASN A 240 -7.35 -4.89 -30.69
N GLU A 241 -8.50 -4.98 -30.03
CA GLU A 241 -9.80 -5.21 -30.69
C GLU A 241 -10.18 -4.03 -31.60
N LEU A 242 -9.94 -2.80 -31.14
CA LEU A 242 -10.14 -1.58 -31.92
C LEU A 242 -9.20 -1.52 -33.13
N VAL A 243 -7.91 -1.85 -32.95
CA VAL A 243 -6.92 -1.94 -34.05
C VAL A 243 -7.36 -2.95 -35.12
N LEU A 244 -7.95 -4.07 -34.72
CA LEU A 244 -8.41 -5.12 -35.63
C LEU A 244 -9.79 -4.85 -36.25
N GLY A 245 -10.43 -3.72 -35.92
CA GLY A 245 -11.77 -3.38 -36.41
C GLY A 245 -12.86 -4.37 -35.97
N LYS A 246 -12.65 -5.10 -34.86
CA LYS A 246 -13.55 -6.20 -34.46
C LYS A 246 -14.86 -5.75 -33.81
N SER A 247 -14.99 -4.47 -33.46
CA SER A 247 -15.98 -4.05 -32.47
C SER A 247 -16.95 -2.95 -32.90
N MET A 248 -16.74 -2.26 -34.03
CA MET A 248 -17.42 -0.96 -34.20
C MET A 248 -17.60 -0.47 -35.63
N ASP A 249 -18.71 0.23 -35.82
CA ASP A 249 -18.99 1.11 -36.94
C ASP A 249 -18.48 2.53 -36.59
N ILE A 250 -17.18 2.75 -36.77
CA ILE A 250 -16.49 4.04 -36.51
C ILE A 250 -17.15 5.18 -37.30
N GLU A 251 -17.89 4.86 -38.36
CA GLU A 251 -18.67 5.80 -39.17
C GLU A 251 -19.82 6.49 -38.41
N THR A 252 -20.19 6.01 -37.22
CA THR A 252 -21.22 6.66 -36.37
C THR A 252 -20.67 7.83 -35.54
N PHE A 253 -19.34 7.93 -35.38
CA PHE A 253 -18.70 8.99 -34.62
C PHE A 253 -18.59 10.29 -35.44
N SER A 254 -18.54 11.43 -34.74
CA SER A 254 -18.24 12.73 -35.36
C SER A 254 -16.83 12.74 -35.97
N MET A 255 -16.57 13.70 -36.85
CA MET A 255 -15.26 13.83 -37.50
C MET A 255 -14.14 14.02 -36.45
N GLU A 256 -14.38 14.86 -35.45
CA GLU A 256 -13.45 15.14 -34.35
C GLU A 256 -13.19 13.90 -33.49
N ALA A 257 -14.23 13.12 -33.18
CA ALA A 257 -14.10 11.88 -32.43
C ALA A 257 -13.26 10.84 -33.20
N ARG A 258 -13.41 10.76 -34.53
CA ARG A 258 -12.57 9.89 -35.38
C ARG A 258 -11.11 10.34 -35.38
N GLU A 259 -10.84 11.64 -35.41
CA GLU A 259 -9.48 12.17 -35.27
C GLU A 259 -8.86 11.79 -33.91
N GLN A 260 -9.64 11.85 -32.81
CA GLN A 260 -9.20 11.37 -31.50
C GLN A 260 -8.90 9.87 -31.51
N ILE A 261 -9.76 9.05 -32.12
CA ILE A 261 -9.55 7.59 -32.26
C ILE A 261 -8.24 7.31 -33.02
N GLU A 262 -8.01 7.97 -34.16
CA GLU A 262 -6.77 7.81 -34.92
C GLU A 262 -5.53 8.20 -34.11
N TYR A 263 -5.62 9.29 -33.33
CA TYR A 263 -4.54 9.70 -32.44
C TYR A 263 -4.26 8.65 -31.38
N ILE A 264 -5.31 8.13 -30.72
CA ILE A 264 -5.20 7.09 -29.68
C ILE A 264 -4.60 5.81 -30.26
N LEU A 265 -4.95 5.40 -31.48
CA LEU A 265 -4.34 4.24 -32.15
C LEU A 265 -2.84 4.44 -32.39
N LYS A 266 -2.41 5.65 -32.78
CA LYS A 266 -0.97 5.98 -32.95
C LYS A 266 -0.25 6.04 -31.60
N TRP A 267 -0.87 6.67 -30.60
CA TRP A 267 -0.31 6.84 -29.26
C TRP A 267 -0.23 5.51 -28.47
N GLY A 268 -1.27 4.68 -28.50
CA GLY A 268 -1.36 3.42 -27.75
C GLY A 268 -0.33 2.36 -28.16
N ASN A 269 0.23 2.48 -29.38
CA ASN A 269 1.36 1.69 -29.86
C ASN A 269 2.72 2.16 -29.32
N LYS A 270 2.83 3.41 -28.84
CA LYS A 270 4.07 4.03 -28.37
C LYS A 270 4.12 4.24 -26.85
N THR A 271 2.97 4.41 -26.21
CA THR A 271 2.88 4.70 -24.79
C THR A 271 3.47 3.57 -23.94
N LYS A 272 4.19 3.96 -22.89
CA LYS A 272 4.77 3.03 -21.90
C LYS A 272 3.86 2.84 -20.69
N THR A 273 3.01 3.83 -20.39
CA THR A 273 2.14 3.84 -19.21
C THR A 273 0.69 3.58 -19.55
N GLY A 274 0.24 3.89 -20.77
CA GLY A 274 -1.16 3.80 -21.18
C GLY A 274 -2.09 4.78 -20.43
N ASP A 275 -1.54 5.79 -19.78
CA ASP A 275 -2.28 6.78 -18.98
C ASP A 275 -2.95 7.82 -19.88
N LYS A 276 -4.25 8.05 -19.68
CA LYS A 276 -5.06 9.07 -20.37
C LYS A 276 -4.42 10.46 -20.31
N ALA A 277 -3.73 10.79 -19.22
CA ALA A 277 -3.09 12.09 -19.01
C ALA A 277 -1.90 12.36 -19.96
N GLU A 278 -1.38 11.35 -20.67
CA GLU A 278 -0.37 11.57 -21.72
C GLU A 278 -0.95 12.20 -22.99
N LEU A 279 -2.28 12.22 -23.14
CA LEU A 279 -2.94 12.78 -24.31
C LEU A 279 -2.97 14.31 -24.22
N PRO A 280 -2.61 15.04 -25.29
CA PRO A 280 -2.49 16.49 -25.26
C PRO A 280 -3.84 17.22 -25.37
N PHE A 281 -4.95 16.49 -25.26
CA PHE A 281 -6.31 17.00 -25.39
C PHE A 281 -7.27 16.23 -24.48
N GLU A 282 -8.41 16.82 -24.20
CA GLU A 282 -9.49 16.15 -23.48
C GLU A 282 -10.20 15.15 -24.41
N VAL A 283 -10.09 13.87 -24.08
CA VAL A 283 -10.72 12.78 -24.84
C VAL A 283 -12.21 12.72 -24.55
N TYR A 284 -13.02 12.62 -25.58
CA TYR A 284 -14.45 12.42 -25.42
C TYR A 284 -14.75 11.09 -24.69
N PRO A 285 -15.79 11.05 -23.82
CA PRO A 285 -16.10 9.86 -23.04
C PRO A 285 -16.37 8.62 -23.90
N ASP A 286 -17.15 8.78 -24.97
CA ASP A 286 -17.51 7.72 -25.93
C ASP A 286 -16.29 7.17 -26.68
N VAL A 287 -15.32 8.03 -27.02
CA VAL A 287 -14.03 7.62 -27.62
C VAL A 287 -13.17 6.87 -26.61
N TRP A 288 -13.11 7.34 -25.36
CA TRP A 288 -12.29 6.70 -24.34
C TRP A 288 -12.87 5.35 -23.88
N GLU A 289 -14.19 5.22 -23.85
CA GLU A 289 -14.92 3.97 -23.55
C GLU A 289 -14.47 2.79 -24.43
N LEU A 290 -14.01 3.07 -25.64
CA LEU A 290 -13.55 2.07 -26.60
C LEU A 290 -12.28 1.35 -26.16
N VAL A 291 -11.45 2.01 -25.36
CA VAL A 291 -10.12 1.54 -25.00
C VAL A 291 -9.88 1.48 -23.50
N GLN A 292 -10.71 2.12 -22.67
CA GLN A 292 -10.48 2.25 -21.24
C GLN A 292 -10.56 0.90 -20.52
N SER A 293 -9.74 0.74 -19.49
CA SER A 293 -9.84 -0.39 -18.59
C SER A 293 -10.96 -0.14 -17.57
N THR A 294 -11.87 -1.10 -17.42
CA THR A 294 -12.91 -1.05 -16.37
C THR A 294 -12.90 -2.34 -15.54
N THR A 295 -13.66 -2.36 -14.45
CA THR A 295 -13.77 -3.55 -13.61
C THR A 295 -14.63 -4.62 -14.28
N GLU A 296 -15.71 -4.21 -14.93
CA GLU A 296 -16.74 -5.05 -15.53
C GLU A 296 -16.22 -5.81 -16.75
N LEU A 297 -15.37 -5.17 -17.57
CA LEU A 297 -14.84 -5.74 -18.81
C LEU A 297 -13.50 -6.48 -18.61
N CYS A 298 -12.95 -6.47 -17.40
CA CYS A 298 -11.65 -7.07 -17.13
C CYS A 298 -11.75 -8.59 -16.98
N LEU A 299 -10.89 -9.33 -17.68
CA LEU A 299 -10.81 -10.80 -17.57
C LEU A 299 -9.90 -11.28 -16.42
N GLY A 300 -9.39 -10.35 -15.60
CA GLY A 300 -8.52 -10.64 -14.45
C GLY A 300 -7.34 -11.53 -14.81
N LYS A 301 -7.12 -12.59 -14.01
CA LYS A 301 -6.07 -13.61 -14.21
C LYS A 301 -6.14 -14.32 -15.56
N LYS A 302 -7.32 -14.43 -16.19
CA LYS A 302 -7.52 -15.11 -17.48
C LYS A 302 -7.22 -14.22 -18.70
N CYS A 303 -6.88 -12.95 -18.49
CA CYS A 303 -6.61 -12.02 -19.59
C CYS A 303 -5.34 -12.40 -20.36
N PRO A 304 -5.40 -12.59 -21.70
CA PRO A 304 -4.21 -12.94 -22.50
C PRO A 304 -3.14 -11.83 -22.52
N TYR A 305 -3.55 -10.57 -22.31
CA TYR A 305 -2.66 -9.40 -22.30
C TYR A 305 -2.20 -9.01 -20.88
N ARG A 306 -2.35 -9.88 -19.88
CA ARG A 306 -2.07 -9.55 -18.47
C ARG A 306 -0.66 -9.01 -18.23
N LYS A 307 0.36 -9.61 -18.87
CA LYS A 307 1.78 -9.21 -18.71
C LYS A 307 2.06 -7.80 -19.26
N GLU A 308 1.30 -7.37 -20.26
CA GLU A 308 1.45 -6.08 -20.92
C GLU A 308 0.43 -5.04 -20.42
N CYS A 309 -0.43 -5.43 -19.48
CA CYS A 309 -1.50 -4.59 -18.97
C CYS A 309 -0.94 -3.40 -18.18
N PHE A 310 -1.20 -2.20 -18.68
CA PHE A 310 -0.80 -0.94 -18.09
C PHE A 310 -1.28 -0.79 -16.65
N TYR A 311 -2.57 -1.03 -16.39
CA TYR A 311 -3.13 -0.96 -15.03
C TYR A 311 -2.45 -1.93 -14.07
N MET A 312 -2.11 -3.13 -14.52
CA MET A 312 -1.43 -4.11 -13.66
C MET A 312 0.00 -3.70 -13.31
N LYS A 313 0.72 -3.03 -14.22
CA LYS A 313 2.04 -2.46 -13.94
C LYS A 313 1.93 -1.40 -12.85
N THR A 314 1.01 -0.45 -13.00
CA THR A 314 0.75 0.56 -11.96
C THR A 314 0.32 -0.07 -10.64
N ARG A 315 -0.45 -1.17 -10.65
CA ARG A 315 -0.80 -1.89 -9.41
C ARG A 315 0.46 -2.38 -8.68
N MET A 316 1.45 -2.92 -9.39
CA MET A 316 2.72 -3.34 -8.77
C MET A 316 3.51 -2.14 -8.25
N GLU A 317 3.62 -1.06 -9.02
CA GLU A 317 4.30 0.18 -8.59
C GLU A 317 3.68 0.74 -7.28
N LYS A 318 2.36 0.71 -7.15
CA LYS A 318 1.66 1.12 -5.92
C LYS A 318 2.00 0.21 -4.74
N MET A 319 2.09 -1.11 -4.96
CA MET A 319 2.43 -2.08 -3.90
C MET A 319 3.85 -1.83 -3.37
N GLU A 320 4.78 -1.44 -4.24
CA GLU A 320 6.18 -1.19 -3.88
C GLU A 320 6.42 0.23 -3.33
N ALA A 321 5.59 1.21 -3.69
CA ALA A 321 5.82 2.62 -3.35
C ALA A 321 5.68 2.97 -1.85
N ASP A 322 6.60 3.72 -1.26
CA ASP A 322 6.51 4.15 0.15
C ASP A 322 5.45 5.23 0.36
N ILE A 323 5.32 6.15 -0.60
CA ILE A 323 4.36 7.26 -0.57
C ILE A 323 3.37 7.15 -1.73
N LEU A 324 2.08 7.18 -1.42
CA LEU A 324 1.00 7.16 -2.39
C LEU A 324 0.31 8.53 -2.44
N ILE A 325 0.20 9.11 -3.63
CA ILE A 325 -0.52 10.36 -3.85
C ILE A 325 -1.88 10.02 -4.45
N SER A 326 -2.97 10.55 -3.91
CA SER A 326 -4.33 10.26 -4.37
C SER A 326 -5.23 11.49 -4.24
N ASN A 327 -6.50 11.41 -4.65
CA ASN A 327 -7.55 12.31 -4.15
C ASN A 327 -8.44 11.64 -3.11
N HIS A 328 -9.20 12.48 -2.41
CA HIS A 328 -10.34 12.10 -1.58
C HIS A 328 -11.28 11.13 -2.30
N HIS A 329 -11.63 11.37 -3.58
CA HIS A 329 -12.57 10.52 -4.31
C HIS A 329 -12.10 9.07 -4.47
N VAL A 330 -10.87 8.88 -4.96
CA VAL A 330 -10.25 7.56 -5.11
C VAL A 330 -10.09 6.88 -3.75
N PHE A 331 -9.70 7.63 -2.72
CA PHE A 331 -9.59 7.10 -1.36
C PHE A 331 -10.93 6.58 -0.82
N PHE A 332 -12.00 7.39 -0.91
CA PHE A 332 -13.32 6.99 -0.40
C PHE A 332 -14.00 5.93 -1.27
N ALA A 333 -13.76 5.92 -2.58
CA ALA A 333 -14.18 4.84 -3.46
C ALA A 333 -13.54 3.51 -3.04
N ASP A 334 -12.23 3.50 -2.80
CA ASP A 334 -11.50 2.31 -2.33
C ASP A 334 -12.01 1.85 -0.95
N LEU A 335 -12.21 2.78 0.00
CA LEU A 335 -12.72 2.48 1.33
C LEU A 335 -14.13 1.87 1.30
N ASN A 336 -15.01 2.33 0.40
CA ASN A 336 -16.33 1.76 0.22
C ASN A 336 -16.28 0.33 -0.34
N VAL A 337 -15.36 0.04 -1.26
CA VAL A 337 -15.13 -1.33 -1.76
C VAL A 337 -14.59 -2.23 -0.64
N ARG A 338 -13.65 -1.75 0.18
CA ARG A 338 -13.13 -2.49 1.35
C ARG A 338 -14.19 -2.83 2.38
N ALA A 339 -15.22 -2.00 2.54
CA ALA A 339 -16.30 -2.29 3.46
C ALA A 339 -17.15 -3.49 3.02
N GLU A 340 -17.12 -3.82 1.73
CA GLU A 340 -17.95 -4.87 1.10
C GLU A 340 -17.14 -6.10 0.65
N THR A 341 -15.80 -6.03 0.68
CA THR A 341 -14.89 -7.08 0.21
C THR A 341 -13.71 -7.28 1.16
N ASP A 342 -13.14 -8.49 1.22
CA ASP A 342 -11.88 -8.75 1.93
C ASP A 342 -10.72 -7.90 1.37
N PHE A 343 -9.75 -7.57 2.23
CA PHE A 343 -8.63 -6.61 2.02
C PHE A 343 -7.73 -6.84 0.80
N ASP A 344 -7.93 -7.89 0.01
CA ASP A 344 -7.06 -8.27 -1.11
C ASP A 344 -7.81 -8.61 -2.42
N SER A 345 -8.98 -8.01 -2.58
CA SER A 345 -9.71 -8.10 -3.83
C SER A 345 -8.94 -7.42 -4.99
N GLU A 346 -8.89 -8.04 -6.18
CA GLU A 346 -8.34 -7.43 -7.41
C GLU A 346 -9.08 -6.12 -7.81
N TYR A 347 -10.16 -5.79 -7.10
CA TYR A 347 -10.95 -4.57 -7.24
C TYR A 347 -10.42 -3.38 -6.42
N LEU A 348 -9.52 -3.60 -5.47
CA LEU A 348 -8.94 -2.52 -4.67
C LEU A 348 -7.97 -1.67 -5.50
N ILE A 349 -8.05 -0.36 -5.32
CA ILE A 349 -7.27 0.66 -6.04
C ILE A 349 -6.01 0.99 -5.25
N LEU A 350 -6.12 1.04 -3.92
CA LEU A 350 -5.03 1.31 -2.99
C LEU A 350 -4.49 -0.02 -2.43
N PRO A 351 -3.16 -0.14 -2.23
CA PRO A 351 -2.60 -1.25 -1.46
C PRO A 351 -2.90 -1.07 0.04
N ARG A 352 -2.41 -1.99 0.87
CA ARG A 352 -2.37 -1.76 2.32
C ARG A 352 -1.48 -0.55 2.63
N TYR A 353 -1.92 0.26 3.58
CA TYR A 353 -1.23 1.46 4.04
C TYR A 353 -1.35 1.60 5.55
N ASP A 354 -0.44 2.35 6.15
CA ASP A 354 -0.30 2.48 7.61
C ASP A 354 -0.70 3.87 8.10
N MET A 355 -0.60 4.90 7.25
CA MET A 355 -0.98 6.27 7.57
C MET A 355 -1.68 6.93 6.39
N VAL A 356 -2.66 7.79 6.68
CA VAL A 356 -3.31 8.65 5.69
C VAL A 356 -3.28 10.11 6.14
N ILE A 357 -2.91 10.99 5.22
CA ILE A 357 -2.98 12.44 5.34
C ILE A 357 -4.08 12.94 4.41
N PHE A 358 -5.02 13.71 4.95
CA PHE A 358 -6.02 14.41 4.15
C PHE A 358 -5.62 15.87 4.04
N ASP A 359 -5.19 16.28 2.84
CA ASP A 359 -4.91 17.68 2.53
C ASP A 359 -6.19 18.38 2.05
N GLU A 360 -6.39 19.63 2.46
CA GLU A 360 -7.66 20.35 2.27
C GLU A 360 -8.87 19.56 2.82
N ALA A 361 -8.71 19.03 4.04
CA ALA A 361 -9.66 18.15 4.73
C ALA A 361 -11.08 18.72 4.90
N HIS A 362 -11.26 20.03 4.72
CA HIS A 362 -12.59 20.67 4.74
C HIS A 362 -13.56 20.08 3.68
N ASN A 363 -13.03 19.45 2.61
CA ASN A 363 -13.85 18.77 1.59
C ASN A 363 -14.10 17.29 1.88
N VAL A 364 -13.46 16.72 2.91
CA VAL A 364 -13.53 15.27 3.17
C VAL A 364 -14.94 14.83 3.48
N GLU A 365 -15.68 15.61 4.29
CA GLU A 365 -17.05 15.26 4.68
C GLU A 365 -17.98 15.13 3.46
N SER A 366 -17.93 16.09 2.55
CA SER A 366 -18.81 16.12 1.37
C SER A 366 -18.49 14.96 0.43
N VAL A 367 -17.20 14.65 0.20
CA VAL A 367 -16.77 13.53 -0.62
C VAL A 367 -17.17 12.21 0.01
N ALA A 368 -16.89 12.01 1.31
CA ALA A 368 -17.26 10.78 2.02
C ALA A 368 -18.78 10.52 1.96
N ARG A 369 -19.61 11.55 2.17
CA ARG A 369 -21.06 11.44 2.06
C ARG A 369 -21.51 10.92 0.68
N SER A 370 -20.86 11.33 -0.41
CA SER A 370 -21.24 10.84 -1.74
C SER A 370 -21.03 9.34 -1.96
N TYR A 371 -20.10 8.70 -1.24
CA TYR A 371 -19.81 7.28 -1.37
C TYR A 371 -20.58 6.40 -0.37
N PHE A 372 -20.84 6.90 0.84
CA PHE A 372 -21.50 6.12 1.90
C PHE A 372 -23.00 6.40 2.06
N PHE A 373 -23.57 7.36 1.33
CA PHE A 373 -24.99 7.67 1.46
C PHE A 373 -25.87 6.64 0.72
N CYS A 374 -26.78 6.02 1.46
CA CYS A 374 -27.87 5.22 0.92
C CYS A 374 -29.17 6.03 1.03
N GLY A 375 -29.75 6.41 -0.11
CA GLY A 375 -31.03 7.10 -0.16
C GLY A 375 -32.19 6.09 -0.13
N SER A 376 -33.09 6.23 0.84
CA SER A 376 -34.34 5.47 0.87
C SER A 376 -35.51 6.39 0.54
N PHE A 377 -36.20 6.09 -0.56
CA PHE A 377 -37.52 6.66 -0.86
C PHE A 377 -38.58 5.59 -0.62
N LYS A 378 -39.78 6.01 -0.20
CA LYS A 378 -40.88 5.16 0.32
C LYS A 378 -41.23 3.89 -0.49
N ASN A 379 -40.82 3.77 -1.76
CA ASN A 379 -41.12 2.63 -2.63
C ASN A 379 -39.90 1.98 -3.32
N PHE A 380 -38.66 2.46 -3.13
CA PHE A 380 -37.46 1.84 -3.74
C PHE A 380 -36.20 2.11 -2.91
N PHE A 381 -35.39 1.06 -2.71
CA PHE A 381 -33.98 1.20 -2.34
C PHE A 381 -33.18 1.48 -3.61
N TYR A 382 -32.45 2.59 -3.65
CA TYR A 382 -31.44 2.80 -4.68
C TYR A 382 -30.10 3.13 -4.01
N LYS A 383 -29.07 2.36 -4.38
CA LYS A 383 -27.68 2.70 -4.10
C LYS A 383 -27.19 3.51 -5.28
N THR A 384 -26.90 4.79 -5.07
CA THR A 384 -26.39 5.66 -6.13
C THR A 384 -24.93 5.29 -6.37
N PHE A 385 -24.67 4.43 -7.35
CA PHE A 385 -23.34 4.32 -7.93
C PHE A 385 -23.20 5.47 -8.92
N LYS A 386 -22.43 6.50 -8.58
CA LYS A 386 -21.96 7.50 -9.56
C LYS A 386 -20.55 7.14 -9.99
#